data_AF-A0A2C9WDL7-F1
#
_entry.id   AF-A0A2C9WDL7-F1
#
_cell.length_a   1.000
_cell.length_b   1.000
_cell.length_c   1.000
_cell.angle_alpha   90.00
_cell.angle_beta   90.00
_cell.angle_gamma   90.00
#
_symmetry.space_group_name_H-M   'P 1'
#
loop_
_entity.id
_entity.type
_entity.pdbx_description
1 polymer ?
#
loop_
_entity_poly.entity_id
_entity_poly.type
_entity_poly.pdbx_seq_one_letter_code
_entity_poly.pdbx_strand_id
1 'polypeptide(L)'
;MLMAVFNTNNNHSVVQTYNLTTYKLCDYDNALENDTIEWSATDPSNTDTQGVTVAVPLLKEGTTYFFSGDYDGDQCKNGQHFQINVTHGRGLPESLKSPSEQAPAPNSPDVNGADSAPETIVPANFDHPQDVSDDDKVESGSISLYLRFISLKLNGILVLFGIFCLF
;
A
#
# COMPACT_ATOMS: atom_id res chain seq x y z
N MET A 1 7.87 -9.20 5.44
CA MET A 1 7.49 -8.85 4.05
C MET A 1 8.68 -8.11 3.43
N LEU A 2 9.21 -8.59 2.30
CA LEU A 2 10.32 -7.94 1.60
C LEU A 2 9.75 -6.86 0.67
N MET A 3 10.47 -5.75 0.52
CA MET A 3 10.05 -4.62 -0.32
C MET A 3 11.23 -4.04 -1.11
N ALA A 4 10.96 -3.59 -2.32
CA ALA A 4 11.88 -2.77 -3.11
C ALA A 4 11.52 -1.29 -2.91
N VAL A 5 12.49 -0.49 -2.49
CA VAL A 5 12.28 0.94 -2.21
C VAL A 5 12.90 1.77 -3.32
N PHE A 6 12.09 2.63 -3.93
CA PHE A 6 12.46 3.49 -5.03
C PHE A 6 12.46 4.93 -4.56
N ASN A 7 13.63 5.57 -4.60
CA ASN A 7 13.75 7.00 -4.40
C ASN A 7 13.73 7.66 -5.79
N THR A 8 12.66 8.39 -6.06
CA THR A 8 12.39 8.99 -7.37
C THR A 8 11.74 10.36 -7.20
N ASN A 9 11.01 10.87 -8.19
CA ASN A 9 10.17 12.06 -8.09
C ASN A 9 8.80 11.80 -8.76
N ASN A 10 7.89 12.75 -8.65
CA ASN A 10 6.59 12.77 -9.35
C ASN A 10 6.69 12.93 -10.88
N ASN A 11 7.83 12.66 -11.50
CA ASN A 11 8.02 12.68 -12.95
C ASN A 11 8.48 11.32 -13.50
N HIS A 12 8.41 10.30 -12.65
CA HIS A 12 8.77 8.93 -12.93
C HIS A 12 7.75 8.02 -12.25
N SER A 13 7.35 6.96 -12.93
CA SER A 13 6.51 5.92 -12.36
C SER A 13 7.32 4.67 -12.01
N VAL A 14 6.75 3.79 -11.19
CA VAL A 14 7.34 2.49 -10.88
C VAL A 14 6.35 1.42 -11.30
N VAL A 15 6.54 0.87 -12.50
CA VAL A 15 5.77 -0.28 -12.97
C VAL A 15 6.45 -1.57 -12.52
N GLN A 16 5.71 -2.42 -11.82
CA GLN A 16 6.10 -3.78 -11.46
C GLN A 16 5.40 -4.75 -12.42
N THR A 17 6.15 -5.61 -13.10
CA THR A 17 5.56 -6.68 -13.92
C THR A 17 6.26 -8.02 -13.73
N TYR A 18 5.52 -9.10 -13.92
CA TYR A 18 6.06 -10.47 -14.03
C TYR A 18 6.19 -10.92 -15.50
N ASN A 19 5.80 -10.06 -16.44
CA ASN A 19 5.76 -10.35 -17.87
C ASN A 19 6.98 -9.76 -18.60
N LEU A 20 7.82 -10.64 -19.15
CA LEU A 20 9.03 -10.24 -19.87
C LEU A 20 8.73 -9.42 -21.12
N THR A 21 7.60 -9.67 -21.78
CA THR A 21 7.22 -8.95 -23.01
C THR A 21 6.84 -7.51 -22.69
N THR A 22 5.97 -7.30 -21.70
CA THR A 22 5.62 -5.98 -21.15
C THR A 22 6.88 -5.18 -20.79
N TYR A 23 7.80 -5.80 -20.04
CA TYR A 23 9.07 -5.19 -19.67
C TYR A 23 9.94 -4.79 -20.87
N LYS A 24 10.10 -5.69 -21.86
CA LYS A 24 10.94 -5.41 -23.05
C LYS A 24 10.34 -4.35 -23.98
N LEU A 25 9.02 -4.29 -24.05
CA LEU A 25 8.32 -3.30 -24.87
C LEU A 25 8.20 -1.94 -24.19
N CYS A 26 8.48 -1.87 -22.87
CA CYS A 26 8.25 -0.69 -22.06
C CYS A 26 6.79 -0.19 -22.17
N ASP A 27 5.84 -1.12 -22.26
CA ASP A 27 4.42 -0.84 -22.51
C ASP A 27 3.61 -1.57 -21.44
N TYR A 28 2.96 -0.79 -20.57
CA TYR A 28 2.10 -1.31 -19.51
C TYR A 28 0.60 -1.16 -19.82
N ASP A 29 0.22 -0.38 -20.84
CA ASP A 29 -1.18 -0.09 -21.18
C ASP A 29 -1.92 -1.34 -21.67
N ASN A 30 -1.18 -2.27 -22.29
CA ASN A 30 -1.69 -3.54 -22.79
C ASN A 30 -1.49 -4.71 -21.81
N ALA A 31 -1.05 -4.43 -20.58
CA ALA A 31 -0.76 -5.48 -19.62
C ALA A 31 -2.04 -6.04 -18.97
N LEU A 32 -1.94 -7.27 -18.47
CA LEU A 32 -3.04 -7.87 -17.71
C LEU A 32 -2.98 -7.37 -16.26
N GLU A 33 -4.12 -7.02 -15.67
CA GLU A 33 -4.20 -6.49 -14.30
C GLU A 33 -3.57 -7.41 -13.23
N ASN A 34 -3.42 -8.71 -13.51
CA ASN A 34 -2.88 -9.68 -12.58
C ASN A 34 -1.35 -9.87 -12.66
N ASP A 35 -0.70 -9.38 -13.72
CA ASP A 35 0.73 -9.53 -13.94
C ASP A 35 1.51 -8.23 -13.86
N THR A 36 0.83 -7.08 -13.92
CA THR A 36 1.44 -5.75 -13.98
C THR A 36 0.68 -4.76 -13.09
N ILE A 37 1.42 -4.02 -12.27
CA ILE A 37 0.89 -3.00 -11.38
C ILE A 37 1.76 -1.76 -11.53
N GLU A 38 1.14 -0.62 -11.80
CA GLU A 38 1.80 0.68 -11.71
C GLU A 38 1.69 1.22 -10.27
N TRP A 39 2.83 1.61 -9.72
CA TRP A 39 2.95 2.28 -8.45
C TRP A 39 3.35 3.73 -8.71
N SER A 40 2.38 4.63 -8.59
CA SER A 40 2.59 6.08 -8.71
C SER A 40 2.18 6.79 -7.43
N ALA A 41 2.86 7.89 -7.11
CA ALA A 41 2.53 8.70 -5.95
C ALA A 41 1.50 9.80 -6.30
N THR A 42 1.57 10.35 -7.51
CA THR A 42 0.80 11.52 -8.00
C THR A 42 0.84 11.59 -9.54
N ASP A 43 0.05 12.47 -10.14
CA ASP A 43 0.13 12.81 -11.57
C ASP A 43 1.53 13.33 -11.97
N PRO A 44 2.03 12.99 -13.17
CA PRO A 44 3.37 13.37 -13.60
C PRO A 44 3.53 14.88 -13.85
N SER A 45 4.65 15.47 -13.40
CA SER A 45 4.98 16.89 -13.65
C SER A 45 6.45 17.13 -13.96
N ASN A 46 6.75 17.64 -15.17
CA ASN A 46 8.09 18.04 -15.58
C ASN A 46 8.54 19.41 -15.05
N THR A 47 7.59 20.25 -14.61
CA THR A 47 7.87 21.65 -14.25
C THR A 47 7.90 21.90 -12.75
N ASP A 48 7.27 21.03 -11.97
CA ASP A 48 7.29 21.06 -10.51
C ASP A 48 7.60 19.65 -9.99
N THR A 49 8.89 19.29 -10.07
CA THR A 49 9.37 17.98 -9.66
C THR A 49 9.55 17.92 -8.14
N GLN A 50 8.90 16.97 -7.49
CA GLN A 50 8.99 16.73 -6.04
C GLN A 50 9.48 15.31 -5.79
N GLY A 51 10.44 15.16 -4.88
CA GLY A 51 10.98 13.85 -4.52
C GLY A 51 9.92 12.97 -3.87
N VAL A 52 9.83 11.71 -4.30
CA VAL A 52 8.88 10.72 -3.77
C VAL A 52 9.60 9.40 -3.51
N THR A 53 9.10 8.66 -2.52
CA THR A 53 9.58 7.32 -2.20
C THR A 53 8.45 6.33 -2.36
N VAL A 54 8.66 5.30 -3.20
CA VAL A 54 7.68 4.25 -3.48
C VAL A 54 8.22 2.93 -2.92
N ALA A 55 7.44 2.27 -2.06
CA ALA A 55 7.77 0.96 -1.51
C ALA A 55 6.91 -0.11 -2.17
N VAL A 56 7.53 -0.95 -3.00
CA VAL A 56 6.82 -2.01 -3.74
C VAL A 56 6.99 -3.35 -3.05
N PRO A 57 5.90 -4.04 -2.67
CA PRO A 57 5.98 -5.34 -2.04
C PRO A 57 6.44 -6.43 -3.03
N LEU A 58 7.32 -7.32 -2.55
CA LEU A 58 7.81 -8.48 -3.31
C LEU A 58 7.05 -9.74 -2.86
N LEU A 59 5.94 -10.02 -3.55
CA LEU A 59 4.95 -11.02 -3.12
C LEU A 59 5.13 -12.40 -3.75
N LYS A 60 5.91 -12.51 -4.83
CA LYS A 60 6.11 -13.76 -5.57
C LYS A 60 7.60 -14.04 -5.73
N GLU A 61 7.98 -15.30 -5.61
CA GLU A 61 9.32 -15.75 -5.99
C GLU A 61 9.51 -15.76 -7.50
N GLY A 62 10.76 -15.61 -7.93
CA GLY A 62 11.15 -15.57 -9.33
C GLY A 62 11.52 -14.16 -9.78
N THR A 63 11.61 -14.00 -11.10
CA THR A 63 12.02 -12.71 -11.69
C THR A 63 10.87 -11.72 -11.61
N THR A 64 11.14 -10.58 -11.00
CA THR A 64 10.28 -9.39 -11.03
C THR A 64 10.97 -8.32 -11.84
N TYR A 65 10.23 -7.71 -12.76
CA TYR A 65 10.73 -6.64 -13.61
C TYR A 65 10.19 -5.30 -13.11
N PHE A 66 11.04 -4.28 -13.18
CA PHE A 66 10.71 -2.90 -12.82
C PHE A 66 11.12 -1.95 -13.93
N PHE A 67 10.26 -0.99 -14.24
CA PHE A 67 10.54 0.06 -15.21
C PHE A 67 9.68 1.30 -14.96
N SER A 68 10.05 2.43 -15.56
CA SER A 68 9.16 3.60 -15.60
C SER A 68 8.30 3.58 -16.86
N GLY A 69 6.98 3.72 -16.67
CA GLY A 69 5.98 3.79 -17.73
C GLY A 69 5.70 5.22 -18.22
N ASP A 70 6.12 6.24 -17.47
CA ASP A 70 5.90 7.64 -17.85
C ASP A 70 6.54 7.97 -19.20
N TYR A 71 5.93 8.92 -19.92
CA TYR A 71 6.36 9.35 -21.26
C TYR A 71 6.34 8.21 -22.29
N ASP A 72 5.24 7.46 -22.36
CA ASP A 72 5.06 6.32 -23.27
C ASP A 72 6.21 5.30 -23.19
N GLY A 73 6.73 5.09 -21.97
CA GLY A 73 7.84 4.21 -21.68
C GLY A 73 9.20 4.70 -22.15
N ASP A 74 9.36 5.95 -22.58
CA ASP A 74 10.65 6.46 -23.07
C ASP A 74 11.73 6.44 -21.99
N GLN A 75 11.36 6.66 -20.73
CA GLN A 75 12.30 6.54 -19.61
C GLN A 75 12.83 5.11 -19.48
N CYS A 76 11.94 4.11 -19.62
CA CYS A 76 12.32 2.71 -19.69
C CYS A 76 13.25 2.43 -20.88
N LYS A 77 12.90 2.88 -22.10
CA LYS A 77 13.73 2.68 -23.31
C LYS A 77 15.13 3.31 -23.18
N ASN A 78 15.26 4.36 -22.37
CA ASN A 78 16.51 5.05 -22.09
C ASN A 78 17.26 4.51 -20.85
N GLY A 79 16.89 3.33 -20.33
CA GLY A 79 17.66 2.62 -19.30
C GLY A 79 17.07 2.67 -17.90
N GLN A 80 15.92 3.32 -17.68
CA GLN A 80 15.24 3.32 -16.38
C GLN A 80 14.40 2.05 -16.21
N HIS A 81 15.07 0.90 -16.25
CA HIS A 81 14.47 -0.42 -16.10
C HIS A 81 15.49 -1.40 -15.52
N PHE A 82 15.04 -2.33 -14.70
CA PHE A 82 15.88 -3.41 -14.16
C PHE A 82 15.03 -4.62 -13.78
N GLN A 83 15.69 -5.72 -13.46
CA GLN A 83 15.04 -6.92 -12.96
C GLN A 83 15.73 -7.40 -11.69
N ILE A 84 14.97 -8.02 -10.82
CA ILE A 84 15.48 -8.71 -9.64
C ILE A 84 14.98 -10.15 -9.63
N ASN A 85 15.74 -11.04 -8.99
CA ASN A 85 15.29 -12.39 -8.72
C ASN A 85 14.94 -12.51 -7.23
N VAL A 86 13.66 -12.68 -6.93
CA VAL A 86 13.16 -12.85 -5.56
C VAL A 86 13.26 -14.32 -5.19
N THR A 87 13.99 -14.61 -4.11
CA THR A 87 14.18 -15.98 -3.61
C THR A 87 13.83 -16.06 -2.14
N HIS A 88 13.44 -17.24 -1.67
CA HIS A 88 13.37 -17.49 -0.23
C HIS A 88 14.68 -17.17 0.50
N GLY A 89 14.54 -16.55 1.67
CA GLY A 89 15.65 -16.35 2.59
C GLY A 89 16.23 -17.69 3.04
N ARG A 90 17.55 -17.75 3.24
CA ARG A 90 18.26 -18.97 3.68
C ARG A 90 18.03 -19.33 5.16
N GLY A 91 17.21 -18.56 5.87
CA GLY A 91 17.00 -18.69 7.30
C GLY A 91 18.24 -18.27 8.10
N LEU A 92 18.26 -18.61 9.38
CA LEU A 92 19.42 -18.41 10.22
C LEU A 92 20.58 -19.35 9.80
N PRO A 93 21.84 -18.88 9.83
CA PRO A 93 22.99 -19.74 9.65
C PRO A 93 23.02 -20.84 10.73
N GLU A 94 23.57 -22.01 10.41
CA GLU A 94 23.62 -23.19 11.30
C GLU A 94 24.14 -22.88 12.71
N SER A 95 25.15 -22.00 12.82
CA SER A 95 25.73 -21.57 14.09
C SER A 95 24.74 -20.87 15.03
N LEU A 96 23.61 -20.40 14.51
CA LEU A 96 22.56 -19.71 15.24
C LEU A 96 21.26 -20.54 15.33
N LYS A 97 21.23 -21.77 14.77
CA LYS A 97 20.04 -22.63 14.82
C LYS A 97 19.88 -23.33 16.16
N SER A 98 20.98 -23.59 16.86
CA SER A 98 20.94 -24.12 18.22
C SER A 98 20.93 -22.95 19.20
N PRO A 99 19.89 -22.80 20.05
CA PRO A 99 20.01 -21.98 21.24
C PRO A 99 21.24 -22.50 21.99
N SER A 100 22.18 -21.62 22.34
CA SER A 100 23.25 -22.03 23.25
C SER A 100 22.57 -22.60 24.49
N GLU A 101 22.87 -23.85 24.86
CA GLU A 101 22.40 -24.44 26.12
C GLU A 101 22.83 -23.62 27.36
N GLN A 102 23.66 -22.59 27.16
CA GLN A 102 24.09 -21.63 28.17
C GLN A 102 23.16 -20.43 28.34
N ALA A 103 22.09 -20.26 27.57
CA ALA A 103 21.08 -19.26 27.92
C ALA A 103 20.37 -19.77 29.18
N PRO A 104 20.63 -19.18 30.37
CA PRO A 104 19.97 -19.63 31.58
C PRO A 104 18.47 -19.45 31.35
N ALA A 105 17.68 -20.48 31.68
CA ALA A 105 16.24 -20.27 31.79
C ALA A 105 16.01 -19.04 32.68
N PRO A 106 15.05 -18.15 32.35
CA PRO A 106 14.68 -17.07 33.25
C PRO A 106 14.45 -17.68 34.62
N ASN A 107 15.06 -17.12 35.67
CA ASN A 107 14.80 -17.56 37.03
C ASN A 107 13.27 -17.57 37.19
N SER A 108 12.70 -18.72 37.54
CA SER A 108 11.30 -18.75 37.95
C SER A 108 11.13 -17.71 39.06
N PRO A 109 10.07 -16.88 39.00
CA PRO A 109 9.83 -15.91 40.05
C PRO A 109 9.81 -16.65 41.39
N ASP A 110 10.60 -16.15 42.33
CA ASP A 110 10.71 -16.71 43.67
C ASP A 110 9.35 -16.50 44.34
N VAL A 111 8.50 -17.53 44.33
CA VAL A 111 7.12 -17.52 44.85
C VAL A 111 7.05 -17.28 46.37
N ASN A 112 8.20 -17.05 47.02
CA ASN A 112 8.34 -16.89 48.46
C ASN A 112 8.58 -15.44 48.89
N GLY A 113 8.50 -14.46 47.99
CA GLY A 113 8.79 -13.05 48.31
C GLY A 113 7.75 -12.07 47.79
N ALA A 114 6.61 -11.95 48.49
CA ALA A 114 5.75 -10.76 48.64
C ALA A 114 5.49 -9.78 47.47
N ASP A 115 5.73 -10.17 46.21
CA ASP A 115 5.41 -9.40 45.01
C ASP A 115 4.57 -10.29 44.08
N SER A 116 3.39 -10.66 44.58
CA SER A 116 2.36 -11.29 43.77
C SER A 116 2.04 -10.37 42.61
N ALA A 117 2.06 -10.90 41.39
CA ALA A 117 1.49 -10.21 40.23
C ALA A 117 0.14 -9.58 40.63
N PRO A 118 -0.14 -8.32 40.25
CA PRO A 118 -1.39 -7.68 40.63
C PRO A 118 -2.54 -8.57 40.18
N GLU A 119 -3.42 -8.94 41.12
CA GLU A 119 -4.60 -9.71 40.78
C GLU A 119 -5.33 -8.97 39.66
N THR A 120 -5.46 -9.63 38.52
CA THR A 120 -6.28 -9.12 37.44
C THR A 120 -7.71 -9.30 37.90
N ILE A 121 -8.26 -8.27 38.54
CA ILE A 121 -9.67 -8.22 38.89
C ILE A 121 -10.42 -8.11 37.56
N VAL A 122 -10.80 -9.25 37.00
CA VAL A 122 -11.73 -9.32 35.88
C VAL A 122 -13.12 -9.12 36.48
N PRO A 123 -13.82 -8.01 36.18
CA PRO A 123 -15.19 -7.84 36.62
C PRO A 123 -16.04 -9.04 36.19
N ALA A 124 -16.86 -9.56 37.10
CA ALA A 124 -17.76 -10.70 36.83
C ALA A 124 -18.76 -10.46 35.67
N ASN A 125 -18.79 -9.24 35.13
CA ASN A 125 -19.63 -8.82 34.02
C ASN A 125 -18.93 -8.85 32.66
N PHE A 126 -17.73 -9.45 32.55
CA PHE A 126 -17.00 -9.56 31.29
C PHE A 126 -17.75 -10.39 30.24
N ASP A 127 -18.52 -11.39 30.67
CA ASP A 127 -19.29 -12.27 29.78
C ASP A 127 -20.68 -11.70 29.42
N HIS A 128 -21.09 -10.58 30.03
CA HIS A 128 -22.37 -9.92 29.78
C HIS A 128 -22.22 -8.38 29.83
N PRO A 129 -21.58 -7.75 28.84
CA PRO A 129 -21.52 -6.29 28.79
C PRO A 129 -22.94 -5.70 28.80
N GLN A 130 -23.21 -4.83 29.77
CA GLN A 130 -24.44 -4.03 29.74
C GLN A 130 -24.18 -2.80 28.88
N ASP A 131 -25.06 -2.58 27.92
CA ASP A 131 -25.07 -1.37 27.10
C ASP A 131 -25.40 -0.19 28.03
N VAL A 132 -24.39 0.58 28.42
CA VAL A 132 -24.60 1.90 28.98
C VAL A 132 -24.94 2.81 27.82
N SER A 133 -26.23 2.89 27.51
CA SER A 133 -26.77 3.90 26.62
C SER A 133 -26.63 5.27 27.29
N ASP A 134 -25.46 5.88 27.15
CA ASP A 134 -25.29 7.31 27.31
C ASP A 134 -26.01 7.97 26.14
N ASP A 135 -27.26 8.37 26.40
CA ASP A 135 -28.11 9.14 25.51
C ASP A 135 -27.60 10.59 25.45
N ASP A 136 -26.38 10.77 24.95
CA ASP A 136 -25.89 12.05 24.45
C ASP A 136 -26.04 12.04 22.93
N LYS A 137 -27.20 12.54 22.47
CA LYS A 137 -27.45 12.91 21.08
C LYS A 137 -26.39 13.93 20.62
N VAL A 138 -25.28 13.44 20.11
CA VAL A 138 -24.43 14.22 19.21
C VAL A 138 -24.93 13.97 17.80
N GLU A 139 -25.58 15.00 17.25
CA GLU A 139 -26.05 15.02 15.86
C GLU A 139 -24.87 14.90 14.90
N SER A 140 -24.50 13.66 14.55
CA SER A 140 -23.60 13.37 13.43
C SER A 140 -24.40 13.52 12.14
N GLY A 141 -24.33 14.71 11.56
CA GLY A 141 -24.82 14.98 10.21
C GLY A 141 -24.06 14.16 9.17
N SER A 142 -24.59 13.00 8.80
CA SER A 142 -24.14 12.26 7.62
C SER A 142 -24.73 12.93 6.38
N ILE A 143 -23.87 13.58 5.59
CA ILE A 143 -24.24 14.15 4.30
C ILE A 143 -24.45 12.98 3.33
N SER A 144 -25.72 12.64 3.09
CA SER A 144 -26.11 11.62 2.12
C SER A 144 -25.57 11.94 0.72
N LEU A 145 -24.90 10.96 0.11
CA LEU A 145 -24.35 10.99 -1.26
C LEU A 145 -25.41 11.14 -2.37
N TYR A 146 -26.70 11.23 -2.02
CA TYR A 146 -27.79 11.37 -2.98
C TYR A 146 -27.77 12.69 -3.75
N LEU A 147 -27.14 13.75 -3.21
CA LEU A 147 -27.03 15.06 -3.89
C LEU A 147 -25.92 15.13 -4.95
N ARG A 148 -24.94 14.20 -4.96
CA ARG A 148 -23.90 14.19 -6.02
C ARG A 148 -24.40 13.66 -7.37
N PHE A 149 -25.50 12.91 -7.40
CA PHE A 149 -26.11 12.50 -8.66
C PHE A 149 -26.92 13.62 -9.32
N ILE A 150 -27.37 14.63 -8.56
CA ILE A 150 -28.11 15.78 -9.11
C ILE A 150 -27.15 16.84 -9.66
N SER A 151 -25.93 16.96 -9.13
CA SER A 151 -24.93 17.91 -9.63
C SER A 151 -24.25 17.49 -10.94
N LEU A 152 -24.19 16.19 -11.26
CA LEU A 152 -23.68 15.74 -12.57
C LEU A 152 -24.71 15.89 -13.72
N LYS A 153 -26.01 15.96 -13.42
CA LYS A 153 -27.05 15.93 -14.45
C LYS A 153 -27.40 17.30 -15.06
N LEU A 154 -26.77 18.39 -14.60
CA LEU A 154 -27.02 19.75 -15.11
C LEU A 154 -25.92 20.33 -16.01
N ASN A 155 -24.76 19.66 -16.13
CA ASN A 155 -23.69 20.13 -17.04
C ASN A 155 -23.84 19.65 -18.50
N GLY A 156 -24.89 18.87 -18.81
CA GLY A 156 -25.16 18.39 -20.18
C GLY A 156 -26.14 19.24 -21.00
N ILE A 157 -26.78 20.27 -20.41
CA ILE A 157 -27.82 21.07 -21.09
C ILE A 157 -27.35 22.47 -21.50
N LEU A 158 -26.22 22.96 -20.98
CA LEU A 158 -25.69 24.29 -21.33
C LEU A 158 -24.85 24.33 -22.61
N VAL A 159 -24.48 23.18 -23.18
CA VAL A 159 -23.74 23.11 -24.45
C VAL A 159 -24.67 23.21 -25.68
N LEU A 160 -25.98 22.92 -25.52
CA LEU A 160 -26.93 22.92 -26.63
C LEU A 160 -27.58 24.29 -26.92
N PHE A 161 -27.51 25.26 -26.01
CA PHE A 161 -28.03 26.62 -26.25
C PHE A 161 -26.95 27.62 -26.73
N GLY A 162 -25.66 27.27 -26.69
CA GLY A 162 -24.57 28.12 -27.18
C GLY A 162 -24.36 28.09 -28.70
N ILE A 163 -24.93 27.11 -29.41
CA ILE A 163 -24.74 26.94 -30.86
C ILE A 163 -25.86 27.61 -31.68
N PHE A 164 -27.00 27.97 -31.07
CA PHE A 164 -28.14 28.53 -31.81
C PHE A 164 -28.17 30.06 -31.91
N CYS A 165 -27.15 30.76 -31.42
CA CYS A 165 -27.05 32.23 -31.48
C CYS A 165 -25.90 32.76 -32.35
N LEU A 166 -25.27 31.91 -33.18
CA LEU A 166 -24.17 32.32 -34.08
C LEU A 166 -24.39 31.89 -35.54
N PHE A 167 -25.62 32.03 -36.04
CA PHE A 167 -25.91 32.17 -37.47
C PHE A 167 -26.96 33.26 -37.68
#